data_AF-A0AAE8ZSQ4-F1
#
_entry.id   AF-A0AAE8ZSQ4-F1
#
_cell.length_a   1.000
_cell.length_b   1.000
_cell.length_c   1.000
_cell.angle_alpha   90.00
_cell.angle_beta   90.00
_cell.angle_gamma   90.00
#
_symmetry.space_group_name_H-M   'P 1'
#
loop_
_entity.id
_entity.type
_entity.pdbx_description
1 polymer ?
#
loop_
_entity_poly.entity_id
_entity_poly.type
_entity_poly.pdbx_seq_one_letter_code
_entity_poly.pdbx_strand_id
1 'polypeptide(L)'
;MIDSGAELIYVSKELARSLQLPDKGSESFQLRTSSSGPSKEVFRKVELILQVTEEKDLKMDVLLASQLARRVQKAKLSQDDLAFVIKKKGS
;
A
#
# COMPACT_ATOMS: atom_id res chain seq x y z
N MET A 1 -2.52 -6.60 4.73
CA MET A 1 -1.15 -7.04 4.36
C MET A 1 -0.21 -5.91 4.71
N ILE A 2 0.88 -6.18 5.42
CA ILE A 2 1.97 -5.22 5.64
C ILE A 2 3.12 -5.63 4.73
N ASP A 3 3.56 -4.73 3.87
CA ASP A 3 4.61 -4.98 2.89
C ASP A 3 5.71 -3.93 3.02
N SER A 4 6.75 -4.25 3.81
CA SER A 4 7.86 -3.34 4.08
C SER A 4 8.79 -3.14 2.88
N GLY A 5 8.69 -3.97 1.84
CA GLY A 5 9.44 -3.81 0.60
C GLY A 5 8.73 -2.94 -0.44
N ALA A 6 7.54 -2.42 -0.12
CA ALA A 6 6.80 -1.51 -0.99
C ALA A 6 7.15 -0.06 -0.66
N GLU A 7 7.58 0.70 -1.67
CA GLU A 7 7.81 2.14 -1.54
C GLU A 7 6.51 2.96 -1.58
N LEU A 8 5.43 2.36 -2.06
CA LEU A 8 4.12 2.98 -2.23
C LEU A 8 3.03 2.14 -1.55
N ILE A 9 2.07 2.81 -0.93
CA ILE A 9 0.93 2.17 -0.26
C ILE A 9 -0.26 2.15 -1.21
N TYR A 10 -0.89 0.98 -1.34
CA TYR A 10 -2.01 0.78 -2.24
C TYR A 10 -3.23 0.21 -1.51
N VAL A 11 -4.40 0.62 -1.97
CA VAL A 11 -5.69 0.02 -1.59
C VAL A 11 -6.44 -0.43 -2.83
N SER A 12 -7.20 -1.52 -2.73
CA SER A 12 -7.99 -1.99 -3.87
C SER A 12 -9.14 -1.04 -4.17
N LYS A 13 -9.53 -0.95 -5.44
CA LYS A 13 -10.70 -0.16 -5.87
C LYS A 13 -12.00 -0.61 -5.22
N GLU A 14 -12.10 -1.88 -4.82
CA GLU A 14 -13.28 -2.43 -4.14
C GLU A 14 -13.33 -1.97 -2.68
N LEU A 15 -12.21 -2.09 -1.96
CA LEU A 15 -12.13 -1.69 -0.56
C LEU A 15 -12.29 -0.16 -0.39
N ALA A 16 -11.71 0.61 -1.30
CA ALA A 16 -11.89 2.06 -1.30
C ALA A 16 -13.36 2.46 -1.50
N ARG A 17 -14.10 1.71 -2.34
CA ARG A 17 -15.53 1.93 -2.55
C ARG A 17 -16.37 1.50 -1.34
N SER A 18 -16.09 0.34 -0.75
CA SER A 18 -16.85 -0.13 0.42
C SER A 18 -16.68 0.78 1.64
N LEU A 19 -15.49 1.35 1.81
CA LEU A 19 -15.17 2.28 2.90
C LEU A 19 -15.49 3.75 2.55
N GLN A 20 -15.95 4.02 1.32
CA GLN A 20 -16.24 5.38 0.83
C GLN A 20 -15.06 6.35 1.04
N LEU A 21 -13.84 5.87 0.74
CA LEU A 21 -12.63 6.65 0.99
C LEU A 21 -12.63 7.96 0.18
N PRO A 22 -12.28 9.11 0.79
CA PRO A 22 -12.27 10.39 0.10
C PRO A 22 -11.29 10.41 -1.08
N ASP A 23 -11.75 10.87 -2.24
CA ASP A 23 -10.90 11.10 -3.41
C ASP A 23 -9.98 12.32 -3.17
N LYS A 24 -8.69 12.17 -3.46
CA LYS A 24 -7.65 13.19 -3.36
C LYS A 24 -7.00 13.51 -4.71
N GLY A 25 -7.61 13.06 -5.80
CA GLY A 25 -7.17 13.31 -7.17
C GLY A 25 -6.36 12.16 -7.75
N SER A 26 -5.32 12.48 -8.50
CA SER A 26 -4.51 11.48 -9.22
C SER A 26 -3.05 11.87 -9.27
N GLU A 27 -2.19 10.86 -9.34
CA GLU A 27 -0.74 10.99 -9.38
C GLU A 27 -0.18 10.17 -10.54
N SER A 28 0.84 10.70 -11.21
CA SER A 28 1.43 10.08 -12.39
C SER A 28 2.83 9.57 -12.08
N PHE A 29 3.10 8.32 -12.43
CA PHE A 29 4.40 7.69 -12.25
C PHE A 29 4.98 7.26 -13.59
N GLN A 30 6.31 7.37 -13.71
CA GLN A 30 7.04 6.75 -14.81
C GLN A 30 7.48 5.36 -14.36
N LEU A 31 6.86 4.33 -14.94
CA LEU A 31 7.13 2.94 -14.62
C LEU A 31 7.94 2.29 -15.75
N ARG A 32 9.01 1.61 -15.36
CA ARG A 32 9.75 0.70 -16.25
C ARG A 32 9.30 -0.72 -15.95
N THR A 33 8.77 -1.42 -16.95
CA THR A 33 8.51 -2.86 -16.83
C THR A 33 9.63 -3.62 -17.53
N SER A 34 9.89 -4.85 -17.11
CA SER A 34 10.99 -5.69 -17.64
C SER A 34 10.92 -5.92 -19.16
N SER A 35 9.74 -5.70 -19.76
CA SER A 35 9.41 -6.00 -21.16
C SER A 35 9.01 -4.78 -21.98
N SER A 36 8.96 -3.57 -21.39
CA SER A 36 8.58 -2.35 -22.12
C SER A 36 9.45 -1.17 -21.68
N GLY A 37 9.70 -0.25 -22.60
CA GLY A 37 10.31 1.05 -22.28
C GLY A 37 9.51 1.83 -21.21
N PRO A 38 10.04 2.97 -20.75
CA PRO A 38 9.38 3.78 -19.73
C PRO A 38 7.95 4.13 -20.17
N SER A 39 6.98 3.79 -19.33
CA SER A 39 5.57 4.06 -19.53
C SER A 39 5.07 5.00 -18.44
N LYS A 40 4.19 5.95 -18.78
CA LYS A 40 3.56 6.82 -17.79
C LYS A 40 2.24 6.18 -17.38
N GLU A 41 2.08 5.89 -16.10
CA GLU A 41 0.84 5.36 -15.54
C GLU A 41 0.26 6.36 -14.54
N VAL A 42 -1.08 6.50 -14.54
CA VAL A 42 -1.80 7.42 -13.67
C VAL A 42 -2.61 6.63 -12.66
N PHE A 43 -2.38 6.88 -11.38
CA PHE A 43 -3.09 6.25 -10.28
C PHE A 43 -3.99 7.27 -9.60
N ARG A 44 -5.17 6.83 -9.16
CA ARG A 44 -6.03 7.65 -8.32
C ARG A 44 -5.52 7.61 -6.89
N LYS A 45 -5.64 8.73 -6.18
CA LYS A 45 -5.20 8.89 -4.79
C LYS A 45 -6.41 9.04 -3.89
N VAL A 46 -6.41 8.35 -2.76
CA VAL A 46 -7.47 8.43 -1.76
C VAL A 46 -6.87 8.61 -0.37
N GLU A 47 -7.62 9.18 0.56
CA GLU A 47 -7.22 9.28 1.96
C GLU A 47 -7.68 8.03 2.73
N LEU A 48 -6.76 7.41 3.47
CA LEU A 48 -7.03 6.32 4.39
C LEU A 48 -6.70 6.77 5.81
N ILE A 49 -7.60 6.49 6.74
CA ILE A 49 -7.36 6.64 8.17
C ILE A 49 -7.20 5.24 8.75
N LEU A 50 -5.99 4.94 9.23
CA LEU A 50 -5.68 3.67 9.87
C LEU A 50 -5.58 3.90 11.38
N GLN A 51 -6.44 3.22 12.13
CA GLN A 51 -6.29 3.14 13.58
C GLN A 51 -5.10 2.21 13.90
N VAL A 52 -4.04 2.77 14.49
CA VAL A 52 -2.80 2.05 14.81
C VAL A 52 -2.86 1.52 16.24
N THR A 53 -3.45 2.28 17.15
CA THR A 53 -3.81 1.90 18.53
C THR A 53 -5.17 2.50 18.86
N GLU A 54 -5.76 2.15 20.01
CA GLU A 54 -7.05 2.71 20.43
C GLU A 54 -7.06 4.25 20.46
N GLU A 55 -5.91 4.85 20.76
CA GLU A 55 -5.75 6.30 20.92
C GLU A 55 -5.10 7.00 19.71
N LYS A 56 -4.67 6.25 18.69
CA LYS A 56 -3.85 6.80 17.61
C LYS A 56 -4.32 6.39 16.23
N ASP A 57 -4.71 7.42 15.48
CA ASP A 57 -4.98 7.33 14.05
C ASP A 57 -3.80 7.84 13.23
N LEU A 58 -3.56 7.16 12.12
CA LEU A 58 -2.64 7.57 11.08
C LEU A 58 -3.41 7.88 9.81
N LYS A 59 -3.40 9.15 9.40
CA LYS A 59 -3.92 9.59 8.12
C LYS A 59 -2.83 9.45 7.06
N MET A 60 -3.18 8.84 5.93
CA MET A 60 -2.24 8.61 4.83
C MET A 60 -2.94 8.73 3.49
N ASP A 61 -2.23 9.30 2.52
CA ASP A 61 -2.62 9.26 1.12
C ASP A 61 -2.13 7.94 0.52
N VAL A 62 -3.04 7.19 -0.11
CA VAL A 62 -2.76 5.89 -0.70
C VAL A 62 -3.26 5.82 -2.14
N LEU A 63 -2.63 4.98 -2.95
CA LEU A 63 -2.97 4.82 -4.37
C LEU A 63 -4.02 3.73 -4.58
N LEU A 64 -4.96 3.94 -5.50
CA LEU A 64 -5.89 2.91 -5.93
C LEU A 64 -5.23 2.00 -6.96
N ALA A 65 -5.13 0.72 -6.64
CA ALA A 65 -4.68 -0.31 -7.59
C ALA A 65 -5.82 -1.27 -7.94
N SER A 66 -5.95 -1.59 -9.23
CA SER A 66 -6.88 -2.62 -9.73
C SER A 66 -6.41 -4.03 -9.35
N GLN A 67 -5.10 -4.22 -9.23
CA GLN A 67 -4.46 -5.48 -8.86
C GLN A 67 -3.25 -5.20 -7.99
N LEU A 68 -3.37 -5.45 -6.69
CA LEU A 68 -2.28 -5.31 -5.71
C LEU A 68 -1.17 -6.36 -5.90
N ALA A 69 -1.37 -7.33 -6.80
CA ALA A 69 -0.68 -8.61 -6.78
C ALA A 69 -0.19 -9.11 -8.15
N ARG A 70 0.01 -8.25 -9.17
CA ARG A 70 0.75 -8.71 -10.35
C ARG A 70 2.25 -8.78 -10.02
N ARG A 71 2.66 -9.96 -9.56
CA ARG A 71 4.01 -10.57 -9.62
C ARG A 71 4.98 -10.42 -8.45
N VAL A 72 4.54 -10.59 -7.20
CA VAL A 72 5.45 -11.24 -6.23
C VAL A 72 4.62 -12.12 -5.31
N GLN A 73 4.79 -13.44 -5.41
CA GLN A 73 4.37 -14.35 -4.35
C GLN A 73 5.30 -14.05 -3.16
N LYS A 74 4.92 -13.09 -2.31
CA LYS A 74 5.74 -12.73 -1.15
C LYS A 74 5.65 -13.87 -0.14
N ALA A 75 6.82 -14.31 0.32
CA ALA A 75 6.94 -15.39 1.30
C ALA A 75 6.06 -15.07 2.52
N LYS A 76 5.34 -16.09 3.03
CA LYS A 76 4.63 -15.96 4.30
C LYS A 76 5.67 -15.67 5.38
N LEU A 77 5.51 -14.57 6.11
CA LEU A 77 6.35 -14.28 7.27
C LEU A 77 6.18 -15.39 8.30
N SER A 78 7.30 -15.94 8.77
CA SER A 78 7.30 -16.89 9.87
C SER A 78 6.93 -16.17 11.18
N GLN A 79 6.58 -16.91 12.23
CA GLN A 79 6.33 -16.32 13.56
C GLN A 79 7.56 -15.56 14.09
N ASP A 80 8.75 -16.00 13.72
CA ASP A 80 10.01 -15.35 14.11
C ASP A 80 10.21 -14.00 13.40
N ASP A 81 9.83 -13.89 12.13
CA ASP A 81 9.89 -12.64 11.39
C ASP A 81 8.92 -11.59 11.97
N LEU A 82 7.74 -12.04 12.41
CA LEU A 82 6.75 -11.20 13.09
C LEU A 82 7.30 -10.66 14.42
N ALA A 83 7.93 -11.51 15.22
CA ALA A 83 8.53 -11.11 16.49
C ALA A 83 9.64 -10.08 16.30
N PHE A 84 10.46 -10.22 15.25
CA PHE A 84 11.54 -9.27 14.95
C PHE A 84 11.02 -7.88 14.58
N VAL A 85 9.97 -7.79 13.76
CA VAL A 85 9.33 -6.51 13.37
C VAL A 85 8.70 -5.82 14.59
N ILE A 86 8.07 -6.58 15.47
CA ILE A 86 7.44 -6.04 16.69
C ILE A 86 8.51 -5.51 17.65
N LYS A 87 9.62 -6.24 17.83
CA LYS A 87 10.70 -5.86 18.75
C LYS A 87 11.44 -4.60 18.30
N LYS A 88 11.53 -4.35 16.99
CA LYS A 88 12.21 -3.16 16.43
C LYS A 88 11.42 -1.86 16.56
N LYS A 89 10.12 -1.90 16.91
CA LYS A 89 9.30 -0.71 17.19
C LYS A 89 9.37 -0.22 18.64
N GLY A 90 10.08 -0.94 19.52
CA GLY A 90 10.19 -0.66 20.94
C GLY A 90 11.59 -0.21 21.41
N SER A 91 12.44 0.31 20.52
CA SER A 91 13.73 0.93 20.87
C SER A 91 13.84 2.32 20.28
#